data_AF-A0A0D0BMB2-F1
#
_entry.id   AF-A0A0D0BMB2-F1
#
_cell.length_a   1.000
_cell.length_b   1.000
_cell.length_c   1.000
_cell.angle_alpha   90.00
_cell.angle_beta   90.00
_cell.angle_gamma   90.00
#
_symmetry.space_group_name_H-M   'P 1'
#
loop_
_entity.id
_entity.type
_entity.pdbx_description
1 polymer ?
#
loop_
_entity_poly.entity_id
_entity_poly.type
_entity_poly.pdbx_seq_one_letter_code
_entity_poly.pdbx_strand_id
1 'polypeptide(L)'
;ALRILSEHNQALRPLSGIKPGFWLPPVRNIVSPVKAETVRLLFHGWLRIREMVLTQLSNPSLCLISKQWRGLLEVAGWRYSHADVATMTGQRHSEMRQLLRRLANISDSHDNNDISVLPVFWNGTALALDADLPIRVGQEIIWELQELGFRNDLVALDKRLDDSKMDAAQRRSLLNGCWEGTA
;
A
#
# COMPACT_ATOMS: atom_id res chain seq x y z
N ALA A 1 20.50 -20.36 11.09
CA ALA A 1 19.65 -19.15 11.07
C ALA A 1 19.05 -18.87 9.69
N LEU A 2 19.86 -18.64 8.65
CA LEU A 2 19.37 -18.32 7.29
C LEU A 2 18.46 -19.40 6.66
N ARG A 3 18.76 -20.70 6.84
CA ARG A 3 17.90 -21.81 6.34
C ARG A 3 16.51 -21.84 6.99
N ILE A 4 16.41 -21.40 8.25
CA ILE A 4 15.14 -21.31 8.97
C ILE A 4 14.37 -20.12 8.40
N LEU A 5 15.01 -18.96 8.25
CA LEU A 5 14.38 -17.76 7.70
C LEU A 5 13.97 -17.89 6.22
N SER A 6 14.69 -18.68 5.41
CA SER A 6 14.36 -18.90 4.00
C SER A 6 13.05 -19.68 3.78
N GLU A 7 12.68 -20.55 4.72
CA GLU A 7 11.41 -21.29 4.70
C GLU A 7 10.23 -20.50 5.31
N HIS A 8 10.50 -19.35 5.94
CA HIS A 8 9.49 -18.51 6.61
C HIS A 8 8.86 -17.45 5.70
N ASN A 9 9.23 -17.41 4.42
CA ASN A 9 8.65 -16.47 3.48
C ASN A 9 7.20 -16.87 3.12
N GLN A 10 6.27 -16.15 3.75
CA GLN A 10 4.91 -15.84 3.29
C GLN A 10 3.80 -16.91 3.42
N ALA A 11 4.09 -18.17 3.80
CA ALA A 11 3.07 -19.22 3.86
C ALA A 11 2.82 -19.89 5.22
N LEU A 12 3.69 -19.70 6.22
CA LEU A 12 3.55 -20.36 7.53
C LEU A 12 3.29 -19.35 8.64
N ARG A 13 2.46 -19.78 9.60
CA ARG A 13 1.87 -18.97 10.68
C ARG A 13 2.88 -17.94 11.23
N PRO A 14 2.47 -16.67 11.39
CA PRO A 14 3.35 -15.68 12.04
C PRO A 14 3.76 -16.22 13.41
N LEU A 15 5.06 -16.11 13.74
CA LEU A 15 5.55 -16.37 15.10
C LEU A 15 4.67 -15.59 16.08
N SER A 16 4.31 -16.20 17.21
CA SER A 16 3.54 -15.56 18.27
C SER A 16 4.19 -14.21 18.63
N GLY A 17 3.51 -13.10 18.30
CA GLY A 17 4.01 -11.73 18.50
C GLY A 17 4.42 -10.96 17.23
N ILE A 18 4.49 -11.60 16.06
CA ILE A 18 4.75 -10.92 14.78
C ILE A 18 3.42 -10.54 14.12
N LYS A 19 3.18 -9.23 13.93
CA LYS A 19 2.02 -8.74 13.16
C LYS A 19 2.22 -9.11 11.67
N PRO A 20 1.34 -9.92 11.04
CA PRO A 20 1.50 -10.41 9.67
C PRO A 20 1.05 -9.37 8.61
N GLY A 21 1.43 -8.11 8.79
CA GLY A 21 0.99 -7.00 7.94
C GLY A 21 2.09 -6.44 7.04
N PHE A 22 1.65 -5.77 5.99
CA PHE A 22 2.47 -5.03 5.05
C PHE A 22 2.17 -3.54 5.19
N TRP A 23 3.18 -2.70 5.09
CA TRP A 23 3.06 -1.23 5.11
C TRP A 23 2.65 -0.64 3.76
N LEU A 24 2.88 -1.42 2.70
CA LEU A 24 2.54 -1.13 1.32
C LEU A 24 1.80 -2.33 0.72
N PRO A 25 0.96 -2.14 -0.30
CA PRO A 25 0.30 -3.26 -0.94
C PRO A 25 1.34 -4.19 -1.61
N PRO A 26 1.33 -5.50 -1.31
CA PRO A 26 2.12 -6.46 -2.06
C PRO A 26 1.78 -6.39 -3.56
N VAL A 27 2.78 -6.36 -4.44
CA VAL A 27 2.58 -6.24 -5.91
C VAL A 27 1.59 -7.28 -6.45
N ARG A 28 1.61 -8.51 -5.92
CA ARG A 28 0.64 -9.56 -6.28
C ARG A 28 -0.82 -9.14 -6.12
N ASN A 29 -1.13 -8.22 -5.21
CA ASN A 29 -2.49 -7.72 -5.03
C ASN A 29 -2.98 -6.89 -6.23
N ILE A 30 -2.06 -6.38 -7.06
CA ILE A 30 -2.37 -5.57 -8.24
C ILE A 30 -2.31 -6.44 -9.50
N VAL A 31 -1.27 -7.27 -9.66
CA VAL A 31 -0.97 -7.97 -10.93
C VAL A 31 -1.50 -9.40 -11.02
N SER A 32 -1.96 -10.02 -9.93
CA SER A 32 -2.51 -11.38 -9.96
C SER A 32 -3.84 -11.58 -10.71
N PRO A 33 -4.73 -10.58 -10.87
CA PRO A 33 -5.97 -10.77 -11.61
C PRO A 33 -5.74 -11.08 -13.09
N VAL A 34 -6.52 -12.01 -13.63
CA VAL A 34 -6.46 -12.40 -15.05
C VAL A 34 -7.02 -11.31 -15.97
N LYS A 35 -8.03 -10.56 -15.52
CA LYS A 35 -8.68 -9.52 -16.31
C LYS A 35 -7.85 -8.23 -16.29
N ALA A 36 -7.43 -7.76 -17.47
CA ALA A 36 -6.67 -6.50 -17.62
C ALA A 36 -7.39 -5.30 -16.98
N GLU A 37 -8.71 -5.22 -17.15
CA GLU A 37 -9.54 -4.19 -16.52
C GLU A 37 -9.40 -4.18 -14.99
N THR A 38 -9.38 -5.35 -14.35
CA THR A 38 -9.21 -5.48 -12.90
C THR A 38 -7.84 -5.01 -12.46
N VAL A 39 -6.78 -5.39 -13.20
CA VAL A 39 -5.41 -4.93 -12.95
C VAL A 39 -5.33 -3.41 -13.04
N ARG A 40 -5.92 -2.82 -14.08
CA ARG A 40 -5.99 -1.37 -14.27
C ARG A 40 -6.69 -0.67 -13.10
N LEU A 41 -7.87 -1.16 -12.68
CA LEU A 41 -8.60 -0.56 -11.57
C LEU A 41 -7.79 -0.62 -10.26
N LEU A 42 -6.96 -1.64 -10.08
CA LEU A 42 -6.07 -1.75 -8.92
C LEU A 42 -4.90 -0.79 -8.97
N PHE A 43 -4.32 -0.55 -10.15
CA PHE A 43 -3.35 0.52 -10.35
C PHE A 43 -3.98 1.89 -10.06
N HIS A 44 -5.17 2.16 -10.60
CA HIS A 44 -5.89 3.40 -10.33
C HIS A 44 -6.22 3.56 -8.84
N GLY A 45 -6.61 2.47 -8.19
CA GLY A 45 -6.83 2.42 -6.74
C GLY A 45 -5.58 2.76 -5.96
N TRP A 46 -4.42 2.21 -6.33
CA TRP A 46 -3.13 2.58 -5.72
C TRP A 46 -2.83 4.07 -5.91
N LEU A 47 -2.91 4.57 -7.14
CA LEU A 47 -2.55 5.97 -7.45
C LEU A 47 -3.40 6.98 -6.69
N ARG A 48 -4.70 6.69 -6.48
CA ARG A 48 -5.60 7.56 -5.71
C ARG A 48 -5.27 7.64 -4.23
N ILE A 49 -4.77 6.54 -3.65
CA ILE A 49 -4.44 6.47 -2.22
C ILE A 49 -2.95 6.62 -1.96
N ARG A 50 -2.13 6.71 -3.01
CA ARG A 50 -0.66 6.72 -2.95
C ARG A 50 -0.17 7.74 -1.92
N GLU A 51 -0.51 9.02 -2.08
CA GLU A 51 -0.06 10.07 -1.16
C GLU A 51 -0.52 9.83 0.28
N MET A 52 -1.76 9.38 0.47
CA MET A 52 -2.29 9.05 1.79
C MET A 52 -1.49 7.91 2.44
N VAL A 53 -1.09 6.89 1.68
CA VAL A 53 -0.28 5.78 2.19
C VAL A 53 1.17 6.21 2.43
N LEU A 54 1.77 6.97 1.52
CA LEU A 54 3.16 7.44 1.64
C LEU A 54 3.35 8.32 2.88
N THR A 55 2.39 9.19 3.20
CA THR A 55 2.44 9.99 4.43
C THR A 55 2.40 9.13 5.71
N GLN A 56 1.75 7.97 5.68
CA GLN A 56 1.77 7.03 6.82
C GLN A 56 3.10 6.31 7.00
N LEU A 57 4.00 6.26 6.00
CA LEU A 57 5.31 5.61 6.15
C LEU A 57 6.22 6.35 7.15
N SER A 58 6.01 7.67 7.32
CA SER A 58 6.77 8.48 8.27
C SER A 58 6.39 8.22 9.73
N ASN A 59 5.12 7.87 9.97
CA ASN A 59 4.58 7.48 11.28
C ASN A 59 3.68 6.23 11.10
N PRO A 60 4.27 5.03 11.13
CA PRO A 60 3.68 3.80 10.62
C PRO A 60 2.49 3.33 11.46
N SER A 61 1.31 3.89 11.16
CA SER A 61 0.01 3.49 11.74
C SER A 61 -0.73 2.46 10.87
N LEU A 62 -0.40 2.42 9.57
CA LEU A 62 -1.08 1.62 8.56
C LEU A 62 -0.34 0.33 8.23
N CYS A 63 -0.64 -0.76 8.95
CA CYS A 63 -0.09 -2.10 8.68
C CYS A 63 -1.23 -3.07 8.39
N LEU A 64 -1.39 -3.48 7.14
CA LEU A 64 -2.54 -4.29 6.69
C LEU A 64 -2.11 -5.66 6.17
N ILE A 65 -2.92 -6.69 6.39
CA ILE A 65 -2.68 -7.99 5.77
C ILE A 65 -2.99 -7.94 4.26
N SER A 66 -2.46 -8.90 3.49
CA SER A 66 -2.63 -8.94 2.03
C SER A 66 -4.08 -8.77 1.56
N LYS A 67 -5.05 -9.43 2.23
CA LYS A 67 -6.48 -9.36 1.88
C LYS A 67 -7.09 -7.98 2.15
N GLN A 68 -6.64 -7.29 3.19
CA GLN A 68 -7.08 -5.92 3.50
C GLN A 68 -6.53 -4.95 2.47
N TRP A 69 -5.25 -5.04 2.12
CA TRP A 69 -4.68 -4.27 1.02
C TRP A 69 -5.45 -4.45 -0.29
N ARG A 70 -5.79 -5.70 -0.65
CA ARG A 70 -6.60 -5.96 -1.84
C ARG A 70 -7.95 -5.26 -1.78
N GLY A 71 -8.65 -5.34 -0.64
CA GLY A 71 -9.93 -4.67 -0.44
C GLY A 71 -9.83 -3.14 -0.46
N LEU A 72 -8.75 -2.57 0.08
CA LEU A 72 -8.52 -1.12 0.07
C LEU A 72 -8.29 -0.60 -1.35
N LEU A 73 -7.44 -1.28 -2.13
CA LEU A 73 -7.23 -0.97 -3.54
C LEU A 73 -8.52 -1.14 -4.35
N GLU A 74 -9.35 -2.14 -4.01
CA GLU A 74 -10.66 -2.33 -4.64
C GLU A 74 -11.59 -1.15 -4.41
N VAL A 75 -11.73 -0.73 -3.15
CA VAL A 75 -12.57 0.40 -2.77
C VAL A 75 -12.09 1.71 -3.41
N ALA A 76 -10.78 1.91 -3.51
CA ALA A 76 -10.22 3.10 -4.14
C ALA A 76 -10.29 3.06 -5.68
N GLY A 77 -10.26 1.87 -6.28
CA GLY A 77 -10.21 1.66 -7.72
C GLY A 77 -11.58 1.59 -8.39
N TRP A 78 -12.53 0.89 -7.78
CA TRP A 78 -13.83 0.56 -8.38
C TRP A 78 -14.90 1.60 -8.09
N ARG A 79 -15.72 1.88 -9.12
CA ARG A 79 -16.90 2.73 -9.05
C ARG A 79 -18.19 1.93 -8.72
N TYR A 80 -18.14 0.96 -7.81
CA TYR A 80 -19.38 0.27 -7.40
C TYR A 80 -20.09 1.04 -6.28
N SER A 81 -21.21 1.66 -6.64
CA SER A 81 -22.27 2.07 -5.72
C SER A 81 -22.75 0.85 -4.92
N HIS A 82 -22.46 0.83 -3.63
CA HIS A 82 -23.06 -0.04 -2.60
C HIS A 82 -22.94 -1.55 -2.84
N ALA A 83 -21.78 -2.12 -2.49
CA ALA A 83 -21.68 -3.56 -2.24
C ALA A 83 -22.69 -3.98 -1.15
N ASP A 84 -23.41 -5.08 -1.38
CA ASP A 84 -24.35 -5.63 -0.41
C ASP A 84 -23.61 -6.03 0.88
N VAL A 85 -23.89 -5.30 1.96
CA VAL A 85 -23.26 -5.46 3.28
C VAL A 85 -23.55 -6.84 3.87
N ALA A 86 -24.60 -7.53 3.41
CA ALA A 86 -24.93 -8.88 3.86
C ALA A 86 -23.87 -9.94 3.50
N THR A 87 -22.94 -9.64 2.58
CA THR A 87 -21.87 -10.56 2.19
C THR A 87 -20.56 -10.30 2.96
N MET A 88 -19.76 -11.35 3.23
CA MET A 88 -18.43 -11.18 3.85
C MET A 88 -17.52 -10.22 3.04
N THR A 89 -17.67 -10.19 1.71
CA THR A 89 -16.96 -9.25 0.84
C THR A 89 -17.46 -7.82 1.03
N GLY A 90 -18.78 -7.63 1.11
CA GLY A 90 -19.40 -6.33 1.38
C GLY A 90 -19.01 -5.76 2.73
N GLN A 91 -18.96 -6.58 3.78
CA GLN A 91 -18.47 -6.18 5.10
C GLN A 91 -17.01 -5.73 5.05
N ARG A 92 -16.12 -6.51 4.40
CA ARG A 92 -14.72 -6.13 4.23
C ARG A 92 -14.57 -4.82 3.45
N HIS A 93 -15.33 -4.64 2.37
CA HIS A 93 -15.32 -3.39 1.60
C HIS A 93 -15.83 -2.21 2.42
N SER A 94 -16.81 -2.42 3.30
CA SER A 94 -17.28 -1.41 4.25
C SER A 94 -16.18 -0.99 5.23
N GLU A 95 -15.49 -1.96 5.82
CA GLU A 95 -14.33 -1.72 6.70
C GLU A 95 -13.22 -0.94 5.98
N MET A 96 -12.91 -1.31 4.73
CA MET A 96 -11.88 -0.63 3.94
C MET A 96 -12.30 0.77 3.50
N ARG A 97 -13.60 1.01 3.21
CA ARG A 97 -14.14 2.37 3.01
C ARG A 97 -13.98 3.22 4.25
N GLN A 98 -14.28 2.68 5.42
CA GLN A 98 -14.14 3.40 6.68
C GLN A 98 -12.66 3.74 6.95
N LEU A 99 -11.75 2.79 6.72
CA LEU A 99 -10.31 3.02 6.82
C LEU A 99 -9.86 4.14 5.87
N LEU A 100 -10.31 4.09 4.60
CA LEU A 100 -9.96 5.10 3.61
C LEU A 100 -10.43 6.50 4.02
N ARG A 101 -11.66 6.63 4.55
CA ARG A 101 -12.17 7.91 5.08
C ARG A 101 -11.32 8.45 6.22
N ARG A 102 -10.90 7.58 7.15
CA ARG A 102 -9.99 7.96 8.26
C ARG A 102 -8.64 8.45 7.73
N LEU A 103 -8.07 7.77 6.74
CA LEU A 103 -6.79 8.17 6.12
C LEU A 103 -6.92 9.51 5.39
N ALA A 104 -8.07 9.77 4.78
CA ALA A 104 -8.36 11.03 4.09
C ALA A 104 -8.77 12.17 5.05
N ASN A 105 -8.84 11.93 6.37
CA ASN A 105 -9.37 12.87 7.36
C ASN A 105 -10.77 13.44 7.00
N ILE A 106 -11.58 12.65 6.30
CA ILE A 106 -12.95 13.05 5.93
C ILE A 106 -13.85 12.86 7.16
N SER A 107 -14.43 13.95 7.65
CA SER A 107 -15.43 13.95 8.74
C SER A 107 -16.73 13.25 8.29
N ASP A 108 -17.52 12.71 9.23
CA ASP A 108 -18.83 12.11 8.95
C ASP A 108 -19.88 13.11 8.41
N SER A 109 -19.54 14.40 8.28
CA SER A 109 -20.33 15.33 7.46
C SER A 109 -20.44 14.80 6.04
N HIS A 110 -21.62 14.95 5.43
CA HIS A 110 -22.06 14.46 4.10
C HIS A 110 -21.21 14.87 2.88
N ASP A 111 -19.88 14.96 3.01
CA ASP A 111 -18.97 15.24 1.91
C ASP A 111 -18.82 13.96 1.09
N ASN A 112 -19.61 13.89 0.03
CA ASN A 112 -19.75 12.76 -0.88
C ASN A 112 -18.54 12.67 -1.84
N ASN A 113 -17.33 12.86 -1.31
CA ASN A 113 -16.10 12.87 -2.07
C ASN A 113 -15.64 11.42 -2.26
N ASP A 114 -16.23 10.75 -3.25
CA ASP A 114 -15.86 9.39 -3.61
C ASP A 114 -14.47 9.38 -4.24
N ILE A 115 -13.48 8.90 -3.49
CA ILE A 115 -12.08 8.78 -3.96
C ILE A 115 -12.00 7.96 -5.25
N SER A 116 -12.93 7.02 -5.48
CA SER A 116 -12.97 6.20 -6.69
C SER A 116 -13.30 6.95 -7.98
N VAL A 117 -13.76 8.21 -7.89
CA VAL A 117 -14.01 9.06 -9.06
C VAL A 117 -12.90 10.07 -9.32
N LEU A 118 -11.93 10.18 -8.40
CA LEU A 118 -10.83 11.13 -8.56
C LEU A 118 -9.99 10.79 -9.81
N PRO A 119 -9.54 11.81 -10.55
CA PRO A 119 -8.61 11.63 -11.65
C PRO A 119 -7.30 11.04 -11.13
N VAL A 120 -6.69 10.20 -11.96
CA VAL A 120 -5.43 9.50 -11.66
C VAL A 120 -4.31 10.11 -12.48
N PHE A 121 -3.20 10.38 -11.81
CA PHE A 121 -2.00 10.94 -12.43
C PHE A 121 -0.79 10.08 -12.10
N TRP A 122 0.15 10.01 -13.04
CA TRP A 122 1.48 9.46 -12.83
C TRP A 122 2.52 10.41 -13.41
N ASN A 123 3.48 10.86 -12.60
CA ASN A 123 4.50 11.84 -13.01
C ASN A 123 3.92 13.05 -13.74
N GLY A 124 2.82 13.61 -13.22
CA GLY A 124 2.12 14.77 -13.81
C GLY A 124 1.27 14.47 -15.05
N THR A 125 1.28 13.23 -15.55
CA THR A 125 0.49 12.82 -16.72
C THR A 125 -0.83 12.21 -16.27
N ALA A 126 -1.95 12.73 -16.79
CA ALA A 126 -3.27 12.15 -16.54
C ALA A 126 -3.40 10.79 -17.23
N LEU A 127 -3.92 9.79 -16.51
CA LEU A 127 -4.18 8.47 -17.07
C LEU A 127 -5.66 8.32 -17.40
N ALA A 128 -5.95 7.76 -18.57
CA ALA A 128 -7.32 7.47 -18.98
C ALA A 128 -7.95 6.41 -18.05
N LEU A 129 -9.22 6.61 -17.70
CA LEU A 129 -9.96 5.71 -16.82
C LEU A 129 -10.48 4.47 -17.55
N ASP A 130 -10.66 4.57 -18.87
CA ASP A 130 -11.29 3.60 -19.76
C ASP A 130 -10.29 2.94 -20.74
N ALA A 131 -9.08 3.47 -20.89
CA ALA A 131 -8.00 2.82 -21.64
C ALA A 131 -7.11 1.94 -20.75
N ASP A 132 -6.32 1.06 -21.38
CA ASP A 132 -5.31 0.25 -20.70
C ASP A 132 -4.16 1.12 -20.18
N LEU A 133 -3.56 0.68 -19.05
CA LEU A 133 -2.39 1.35 -18.49
C LEU A 133 -1.17 1.07 -19.39
N PRO A 134 -0.41 2.11 -19.82
CA PRO A 134 0.83 1.88 -20.56
C PRO A 134 1.78 0.98 -19.78
N ILE A 135 2.37 -0.02 -20.43
CA ILE A 135 3.23 -1.03 -19.78
C ILE A 135 4.34 -0.37 -18.96
N ARG A 136 4.98 0.67 -19.52
CA ARG A 136 6.05 1.41 -18.85
C ARG A 136 5.57 2.03 -17.53
N VAL A 137 4.38 2.63 -17.51
CA VAL A 137 3.80 3.23 -16.30
C VAL A 137 3.54 2.14 -15.25
N GLY A 138 3.01 0.99 -15.66
CA GLY A 138 2.81 -0.15 -14.76
C GLY A 138 4.13 -0.65 -14.15
N GLN A 139 5.20 -0.74 -14.94
CA GLN A 139 6.53 -1.12 -14.47
C GLN A 139 7.11 -0.12 -13.47
N GLU A 140 6.99 1.19 -13.74
CA GLU A 140 7.46 2.25 -12.83
C GLU A 140 6.73 2.21 -11.49
N ILE A 141 5.41 2.00 -11.50
CA ILE A 141 4.61 1.86 -10.27
C ILE A 141 5.01 0.60 -9.48
N ILE A 142 5.20 -0.54 -10.17
CA ILE A 142 5.65 -1.78 -9.51
C ILE A 142 7.02 -1.59 -8.88
N TRP A 143 7.94 -0.94 -9.59
CA TRP A 143 9.27 -0.64 -9.09
C TRP A 143 9.21 0.25 -7.84
N GLU A 144 8.40 1.31 -7.86
CA GLU A 144 8.18 2.17 -6.68
C GLU A 144 7.70 1.35 -5.47
N LEU A 145 6.67 0.51 -5.66
CA LEU A 145 6.14 -0.33 -4.58
C LEU A 145 7.18 -1.29 -4.01
N GLN A 146 8.01 -1.89 -4.87
CA GLN A 146 9.07 -2.79 -4.45
C GLN A 146 10.19 -2.05 -3.73
N GLU A 147 10.64 -0.92 -4.26
CA GLU A 147 11.71 -0.14 -3.68
C GLU A 147 11.31 0.42 -2.31
N LEU A 148 10.12 1.04 -2.22
CA LEU A 148 9.61 1.55 -0.95
C LEU A 148 9.39 0.43 0.06
N GLY A 149 8.88 -0.73 -0.39
CA GLY A 149 8.73 -1.91 0.46
C GLY A 149 10.06 -2.37 1.03
N PHE A 150 11.07 -2.50 0.18
CA PHE A 150 12.42 -2.89 0.58
C PHE A 150 13.05 -1.90 1.57
N ARG A 151 13.00 -0.59 1.26
CA ARG A 151 13.53 0.45 2.17
C ARG A 151 12.83 0.40 3.53
N ASN A 152 11.52 0.20 3.55
CA ASN A 152 10.77 0.15 4.79
C ASN A 152 11.05 -1.13 5.60
N ASP A 153 11.26 -2.27 4.94
CA ASP A 153 11.70 -3.51 5.61
C ASP A 153 13.09 -3.34 6.24
N LEU A 154 14.00 -2.62 5.57
CA LEU A 154 15.31 -2.29 6.14
C LEU A 154 15.22 -1.35 7.32
N VAL A 155 14.40 -0.31 7.26
CA VAL A 155 14.15 0.57 8.42
C VAL A 155 13.54 -0.22 9.59
N ALA A 156 12.65 -1.16 9.31
CA ALA A 156 12.07 -2.01 10.34
C ALA A 156 13.10 -2.97 10.96
N LEU A 157 14.00 -3.53 10.14
CA LEU A 157 15.10 -4.37 10.60
C LEU A 157 16.09 -3.58 11.44
N ASP A 158 16.49 -2.41 10.95
CA ASP A 158 17.37 -1.47 11.63
C ASP A 158 16.84 -1.10 13.02
N LYS A 159 15.57 -0.69 13.12
CA LYS A 159 14.90 -0.41 14.41
C LYS A 159 14.89 -1.59 15.38
N ARG A 160 14.89 -2.83 14.88
CA ARG A 160 14.87 -4.04 15.72
C ARG A 160 16.25 -4.41 16.24
N LEU A 161 17.29 -4.06 15.50
CA LEU A 161 18.68 -4.37 15.84
C LEU A 161 19.40 -3.19 16.50
N ASP A 162 18.74 -2.04 16.63
CA ASP A 162 19.34 -0.84 17.18
C ASP A 162 19.44 -0.87 18.70
N ASP A 163 20.67 -0.99 19.20
CA ASP A 163 21.04 -0.82 20.61
C ASP A 163 21.84 0.47 20.87
N SER A 164 22.00 1.34 19.86
CA SER A 164 22.93 2.48 19.88
C SER A 164 22.50 3.65 20.77
N LYS A 165 21.27 3.66 21.27
CA LYS A 165 20.62 4.78 22.00
C LYS A 165 20.64 6.11 21.23
N MET A 166 20.87 6.07 19.92
CA MET A 166 20.89 7.25 19.06
C MET A 166 19.49 7.86 18.97
N ASP A 167 19.43 9.18 18.85
CA ASP A 167 18.16 9.86 18.58
C ASP A 167 17.58 9.43 17.22
N ALA A 168 16.25 9.32 17.15
CA ALA A 168 15.54 8.83 15.97
C ALA A 168 15.72 9.71 14.73
N ALA A 169 15.87 11.03 14.90
CA ALA A 169 16.09 11.96 13.80
C ALA A 169 17.54 11.85 13.28
N GLN A 170 18.52 11.78 14.18
CA GLN A 170 19.92 11.56 13.83
C GLN A 170 20.10 10.25 13.07
N ARG A 171 19.50 9.17 13.57
CA ARG A 171 19.55 7.85 12.93
C ARG A 171 18.92 7.86 11.54
N ARG A 172 17.76 8.52 11.39
CA ARG A 172 17.09 8.68 10.09
C ARG A 172 17.97 9.43 9.08
N SER A 173 18.68 10.46 9.53
CA SER A 173 19.62 11.20 8.68
C SER A 173 20.75 10.30 8.16
N LEU A 174 21.34 9.47 9.03
CA LEU A 174 22.39 8.52 8.64
C LEU A 174 21.88 7.46 7.67
N LEU A 175 20.69 6.90 7.94
CA LEU A 175 20.06 5.94 7.04
C LEU A 175 19.79 6.57 5.68
N ASN A 176 19.26 7.78 5.61
CA ASN A 176 19.02 8.49 4.35
C ASN A 176 20.32 8.68 3.55
N GLY A 177 21.43 8.99 4.22
CA GLY A 177 22.75 9.10 3.58
C GLY A 177 23.27 7.78 2.99
N CYS A 178 22.79 6.61 3.44
CA CYS A 178 23.12 5.33 2.83
C CYS A 178 22.37 5.06 1.51
N TRP A 179 21.30 5.81 1.23
CA TRP A 179 20.42 5.61 0.06
C TRP A 179 20.65 6.62 -1.05
N GLU A 180 21.27 7.76 -0.76
CA GLU A 180 21.73 8.69 -1.79
C GLU A 180 22.82 7.98 -2.60
N GLY A 181 22.46 7.52 -3.79
CA GLY A 181 23.44 7.00 -4.75
C GLY A 181 24.51 8.05 -4.93
N THR A 182 25.78 7.64 -4.82
CA THR A 182 26.89 8.44 -5.32
C THR A 182 26.66 8.60 -6.83
N ALA A 183 26.12 9.76 -7.21
CA ALA A 183 26.07 10.21 -8.58
C ALA A 183 27.51 10.47 -9.09
#